data_AF-A0AA51P529-F1
#
_entry.id   AF-A0AA51P529-F1
#
_cell.length_a   1.000
_cell.length_b   1.000
_cell.length_c   1.000
_cell.angle_alpha   90.00
_cell.angle_beta   90.00
_cell.angle_gamma   90.00
#
_symmetry.space_group_name_H-M   'P 1'
#
loop_
_entity.id
_entity.type
_entity.pdbx_description
1 polymer ?
#
loop_
_entity_poly.entity_id
_entity_poly.type
_entity_poly.pdbx_seq_one_letter_code
_entity_poly.pdbx_strand_id
1 'polypeptide(L)'
;DNQQGVVVADKESAWKCVCTLSGYHTRCIYDVTWCHQTGLIATACGDDIIRVFKESDDSDPNSPTFDLISTKLNSHGQDVNCVKWNP
;
A
#
# COMPACT_ATOMS: atom_id res chain seq x y z
N ASP A 1 8.03 11.56 25.49
CA ASP A 1 9.10 11.24 24.53
C ASP A 1 8.55 11.00 23.15
N ASN A 2 9.21 11.59 22.16
CA ASN A 2 8.97 11.37 20.74
C ASN A 2 9.75 10.12 20.29
N GLN A 3 9.19 8.95 20.58
CA GLN A 3 9.84 7.67 20.27
C GLN A 3 10.12 7.49 18.77
N GLN A 4 9.39 8.22 17.92
CA GLN A 4 9.48 8.15 16.45
C GLN A 4 10.55 9.10 15.86
N GLY A 5 11.10 10.01 16.65
CA GLY A 5 12.18 10.94 16.27
C GLY A 5 11.77 12.08 15.32
N VAL A 6 10.47 12.32 15.13
CA VAL A 6 9.98 13.39 14.26
C VAL A 6 9.78 14.67 15.07
N VAL A 7 10.64 15.68 14.90
CA VAL A 7 10.49 16.94 15.63
C VAL A 7 9.19 17.60 15.19
N VAL A 8 8.23 17.75 16.11
CA VAL A 8 6.97 18.46 15.86
C VAL A 8 6.92 19.68 16.76
N ALA A 9 6.80 20.86 16.16
CA ALA A 9 6.44 22.07 16.89
C ALA A 9 4.93 22.02 17.24
N ASP A 10 4.55 22.57 18.39
CA ASP A 10 3.16 22.90 18.73
C ASP A 10 2.10 21.79 18.61
N LYS A 11 2.31 20.64 19.29
CA LYS A 11 1.27 19.58 19.48
C LYS A 11 0.64 19.02 18.21
N GLU A 12 1.18 19.31 17.02
CA GLU A 12 0.66 18.75 15.78
C GLU A 12 1.09 17.29 15.60
N SER A 13 0.31 16.52 14.85
CA SER A 13 0.69 15.18 14.39
C SER A 13 1.57 15.27 13.15
N ALA A 14 2.66 14.51 13.10
CA ALA A 14 3.53 14.44 11.93
C ALA A 14 3.45 13.08 11.23
N TRP A 15 3.58 13.09 9.89
CA TRP A 15 3.64 11.89 9.07
C TRP A 15 5.09 11.49 8.81
N LYS A 16 5.37 10.19 8.89
CA LYS A 16 6.65 9.59 8.51
C LYS A 16 6.39 8.44 7.54
N CYS A 17 7.19 8.35 6.49
CA CYS A 17 7.20 7.15 5.65
C CYS A 17 7.86 6.00 6.44
N VAL A 18 7.08 4.98 6.77
CA VAL A 18 7.53 3.81 7.57
C VAL A 18 7.78 2.57 6.74
N CYS A 19 7.30 2.53 5.49
CA CYS A 19 7.47 1.40 4.58
C CYS A 19 7.40 1.86 3.12
N THR A 20 8.23 1.26 2.26
CA THR A 20 8.22 1.49 0.80
C THR A 20 8.23 0.13 0.09
N LEU A 21 7.13 -0.21 -0.59
CA LEU A 21 7.03 -1.44 -1.39
C LEU A 21 7.66 -1.22 -2.78
N SER A 22 8.88 -1.71 -2.97
CA SER A 22 9.68 -1.46 -4.18
C SER A 22 9.78 -2.71 -5.06
N GLY A 23 9.88 -2.53 -6.38
CA GLY A 23 10.14 -3.62 -7.33
C GLY A 23 8.93 -4.46 -7.74
N TYR A 24 7.73 -4.17 -7.22
CA TYR A 24 6.52 -4.93 -7.53
C TYR A 24 5.82 -4.49 -8.83
N HIS A 25 5.99 -3.24 -9.26
CA HIS A 25 5.28 -2.64 -10.40
C HIS A 25 6.25 -2.23 -11.49
N THR A 26 5.92 -2.53 -12.75
CA THR A 26 6.80 -2.23 -13.90
C THR A 26 6.40 -0.95 -14.63
N ARG A 27 5.23 -0.39 -14.31
CA ARG A 27 4.71 0.89 -14.80
C ARG A 27 4.07 1.70 -13.64
N CYS A 28 3.51 2.86 -13.95
CA CYS A 28 2.86 3.73 -12.98
C CYS A 28 1.70 3.04 -12.24
N ILE A 29 1.58 3.31 -10.95
CA ILE A 29 0.41 2.93 -10.14
C ILE A 29 -0.58 4.10 -10.22
N TYR A 30 -1.79 3.85 -10.73
CA TYR A 30 -2.82 4.88 -10.93
C TYR A 30 -3.79 5.01 -9.76
N ASP A 31 -4.04 3.92 -9.03
CA ASP A 31 -4.90 3.94 -7.85
C ASP A 31 -4.41 2.92 -6.81
N VAL A 32 -4.69 3.22 -5.55
CA VAL A 32 -4.45 2.33 -4.40
C VAL A 32 -5.65 2.40 -3.47
N THR A 33 -6.09 1.25 -2.95
CA THR A 33 -7.21 1.19 -2.01
C THR A 33 -6.89 0.23 -0.87
N TRP A 34 -7.21 0.65 0.35
CA TRP A 34 -7.03 -0.13 1.56
C TRP A 34 -8.41 -0.59 2.06
N CYS A 35 -8.62 -1.90 2.19
CA CYS A 35 -9.87 -2.45 2.68
C CYS A 35 -10.02 -2.22 4.18
N HIS A 36 -11.06 -1.50 4.59
CA HIS A 36 -11.34 -1.20 5.99
C HIS A 36 -11.71 -2.45 6.82
N GLN A 37 -12.20 -3.51 6.18
CA GLN A 37 -12.61 -4.74 6.86
C GLN A 37 -11.46 -5.73 7.05
N THR A 38 -10.52 -5.80 6.10
CA THR A 38 -9.49 -6.86 6.06
C THR A 38 -8.06 -6.35 6.17
N GLY A 39 -7.84 -5.04 6.04
CA GLY A 39 -6.50 -4.46 5.99
C GLY A 39 -5.73 -4.78 4.70
N LEU A 40 -6.35 -5.38 3.69
CA LEU A 40 -5.69 -5.65 2.41
C LEU A 40 -5.55 -4.38 1.57
N ILE A 41 -4.39 -4.23 0.92
CA ILE A 41 -4.11 -3.12 0.00
C ILE A 41 -4.17 -3.65 -1.42
N ALA A 42 -4.98 -3.04 -2.29
CA ALA A 42 -5.01 -3.33 -3.72
C ALA A 42 -4.45 -2.16 -4.53
N THR A 43 -3.73 -2.45 -5.61
CA THR A 43 -3.18 -1.44 -6.53
C THR A 43 -3.66 -1.65 -7.96
N ALA A 44 -4.01 -0.55 -8.64
CA ALA A 44 -4.24 -0.50 -10.08
C ALA A 44 -2.99 0.06 -10.78
N CYS A 45 -2.47 -0.63 -11.79
CA CYS A 45 -1.23 -0.26 -12.44
C CYS A 45 -1.38 -0.26 -13.97
N GLY A 46 -0.56 0.57 -14.63
CA GLY A 46 -0.48 0.63 -16.09
C GLY A 46 0.14 -0.61 -16.72
N ASP A 47 0.69 -1.54 -15.95
CA ASP A 47 1.18 -2.82 -16.50
C ASP A 47 0.06 -3.85 -16.72
N ASP A 48 -1.20 -3.42 -16.69
CA ASP A 48 -2.44 -4.21 -16.84
C ASP A 48 -2.69 -5.19 -15.68
N ILE A 49 -1.96 -5.05 -14.56
CA ILE A 49 -1.96 -6.00 -13.44
C ILE A 49 -2.57 -5.35 -12.19
N ILE A 50 -3.51 -6.06 -11.56
CA ILE A 50 -3.95 -5.78 -10.18
C ILE A 50 -3.11 -6.62 -9.21
N ARG A 51 -2.65 -6.00 -8.13
CA ARG A 51 -1.91 -6.67 -7.05
C ARG A 51 -2.60 -6.44 -5.71
N VAL A 52 -2.52 -7.43 -4.83
CA VAL A 52 -3.03 -7.35 -3.45
C VAL A 52 -1.92 -7.66 -2.47
N PHE A 53 -1.73 -6.78 -1.50
CA PHE A 53 -0.75 -6.87 -0.43
C PHE A 53 -1.44 -7.06 0.92
N LYS A 54 -0.80 -7.81 1.81
CA LYS A 54 -1.22 -8.01 3.21
C LYS A 54 -0.05 -7.60 4.12
N GLU A 55 -0.33 -6.85 5.18
CA GLU A 55 0.65 -6.62 6.25
C GLU A 55 0.98 -7.94 6.96
N SER A 56 2.25 -8.17 7.28
CA SER A 56 2.67 -9.36 8.02
C SER A 56 2.16 -9.27 9.46
N ASP A 57 1.65 -10.38 10.01
CA ASP A 57 0.95 -10.39 11.30
C ASP A 57 1.88 -10.03 12.50
N ASP A 58 3.20 -10.14 12.32
CA ASP A 58 4.25 -9.88 13.32
C ASP A 58 5.07 -8.61 13.06
N SER A 59 4.60 -7.72 12.18
CA SER A 59 5.36 -6.54 11.77
C SER A 59 5.43 -5.43 12.85
N ASP A 60 6.53 -4.66 12.86
CA ASP A 60 6.70 -3.51 13.75
C ASP A 60 5.79 -2.36 13.28
N PRO A 61 4.91 -1.79 14.13
CA PRO A 61 4.08 -0.65 13.74
C PRO A 61 4.84 0.58 13.23
N ASN A 62 6.13 0.74 13.57
CA ASN A 62 6.99 1.82 13.09
C ASN A 62 7.85 1.44 11.87
N SER A 63 7.81 0.17 11.46
CA SER A 63 8.49 -0.38 10.30
C SER A 63 7.72 -1.60 9.75
N PRO A 64 6.47 -1.42 9.28
CA PRO A 64 5.62 -2.54 8.90
C PRO A 64 6.15 -3.22 7.63
N THR A 65 5.91 -4.51 7.52
CA THR A 65 6.25 -5.33 6.35
C THR A 65 4.98 -5.80 5.67
N PHE A 66 5.01 -5.85 4.34
CA PHE A 66 3.87 -6.30 3.54
C PHE A 66 4.29 -7.36 2.55
N ASP A 67 3.46 -8.39 2.44
CA ASP A 67 3.62 -9.50 1.52
C ASP A 67 2.67 -9.34 0.33
N LEU A 68 3.18 -9.60 -0.88
CA LEU A 68 2.35 -9.70 -2.08
C LEU A 68 1.61 -11.04 -2.05
N ILE A 69 0.31 -11.02 -1.76
CA ILE A 69 -0.51 -12.22 -1.61
C ILE A 69 -1.30 -12.58 -2.88
N SER A 70 -1.47 -11.64 -3.81
CA SER A 70 -2.15 -11.90 -5.09
C SER A 70 -1.63 -11.02 -6.20
N THR A 71 -1.49 -11.61 -7.39
CA THR A 71 -1.14 -10.92 -8.64
C THR A 71 -2.07 -11.40 -9.73
N LYS A 72 -2.92 -10.52 -10.25
CA LYS A 72 -3.79 -10.82 -11.38
C LYS A 72 -3.22 -10.20 -12.65
N LEU A 73 -2.52 -11.03 -13.42
CA LEU A 73 -2.03 -10.67 -14.75
C LEU A 73 -3.18 -10.46 -15.74
N ASN A 74 -2.99 -9.54 -16.69
CA ASN A 74 -3.96 -9.18 -17.73
C ASN A 74 -5.36 -8.98 -17.12
N SER A 75 -5.42 -8.24 -16.02
CA SER A 75 -6.69 -7.94 -15.34
C SER A 75 -7.61 -7.12 -16.22
N HIS A 76 -7.02 -6.33 -17.12
CA HIS A 76 -7.65 -5.60 -18.20
C HIS A 76 -6.81 -5.77 -19.48
N GLY A 77 -7.36 -5.38 -20.62
CA GLY A 77 -6.61 -5.38 -21.89
C GLY A 77 -5.77 -4.13 -22.13
N GLN A 78 -5.77 -3.20 -21.16
CA GLN A 78 -5.03 -1.94 -21.09
C GLN A 78 -4.89 -1.54 -19.62
N ASP A 79 -4.28 -0.38 -19.37
CA ASP A 79 -4.01 0.19 -18.07
C ASP A 79 -5.20 0.09 -17.10
N VAL A 80 -4.93 -0.40 -15.88
CA VAL A 80 -5.93 -0.42 -14.81
C VAL A 80 -5.98 0.96 -14.17
N ASN A 81 -7.12 1.63 -14.29
CA ASN A 81 -7.25 3.01 -13.84
C ASN A 81 -7.72 3.15 -12.38
N CYS A 82 -8.46 2.17 -11.85
CA CYS A 82 -9.05 2.26 -10.51
C CYS A 82 -9.30 0.88 -9.91
N VAL A 83 -9.18 0.79 -8.58
CA VAL A 83 -9.57 -0.37 -7.77
C VAL A 83 -10.34 0.12 -6.55
N LYS A 84 -11.42 -0.58 -6.18
CA LYS A 84 -12.19 -0.32 -4.95
C LYS A 84 -12.58 -1.64 -4.31
N TRP A 85 -12.41 -1.71 -2.99
CA TRP A 85 -12.99 -2.78 -2.19
C TRP A 85 -14.49 -2.55 -2.01
N ASN A 86 -15.25 -3.64 -1.85
CA ASN A 86 -16.59 -3.55 -1.30
C ASN A 86 -16.50 -2.95 0.13
N PRO A 87 -17.38 -2.01 0.52
CA PRO A 87 -17.34 -1.34 1.81
C PRO A 87 -17.58 -2.28 2.98
#